data_AF-A0A945FQZ8-F1
#
_entry.id   AF-A0A945FQZ8-F1
#
_cell.length_a   1.000
_cell.length_b   1.000
_cell.length_c   1.000
_cell.angle_alpha   90.00
_cell.angle_beta   90.00
_cell.angle_gamma   90.00
#
_symmetry.space_group_name_H-M   'P 1'
#
loop_
_entity.id
_entity.type
_entity.pdbx_description
1 polymer ?
#
loop_
_entity_poly.entity_id
_entity_poly.type
_entity_poly.pdbx_seq_one_letter_code
_entity_poly.pdbx_strand_id
1 'polypeptide(L)'
;MRRIISWTVENMPAMNTLVAAILLVGVMSFAGMRREVFPEFELEIILVSVPYPGATPEEVEEGICQKVEEACRSVTGIKKLTSVAQEGIGFCIFELGSAAKNVQKVLSEIRSEVERIPSLPELAEDPKVEQITLRNPAIKVGVLAPRIAGGVSEAELRDVAEVIRDDLLALPAVSAANLQGARDYEIDIEISERTLRKYGLSLRKVANIVRQENLELPGGRIRGESGEILLRGKNKRYAGDEIAELPLVTLPDGLVLTVGDLGTVRDDFADVAATNQINGRQGMVVSIDRSSGEDLLAMTEAVKAYVSKVS
;
A
#
# COMPACT_ATOMS: atom_id res chain seq x y z
N MET A 1 25.84 -51.74 -17.79
CA MET A 1 24.43 -51.85 -18.20
C MET A 1 23.93 -53.28 -18.29
N ARG A 2 24.55 -54.19 -19.07
CA ARG A 2 24.08 -55.60 -19.19
C ARG A 2 23.94 -56.36 -17.87
N ARG A 3 24.86 -56.16 -16.91
CA ARG A 3 24.81 -56.78 -15.56
C ARG A 3 23.63 -56.34 -14.69
N ILE A 4 23.19 -55.08 -14.83
CA ILE A 4 22.04 -54.55 -14.06
C ILE A 4 20.75 -55.16 -14.62
N ILE A 5 20.64 -55.20 -15.94
CA ILE A 5 19.46 -55.76 -16.63
C ILE A 5 19.32 -57.26 -16.35
N SER A 6 20.42 -58.04 -16.41
CA SER A 6 20.36 -59.47 -16.11
C SER A 6 19.93 -59.74 -14.66
N TRP A 7 20.44 -58.97 -13.70
CA TRP A 7 20.11 -59.11 -12.28
C TRP A 7 18.64 -58.76 -11.98
N THR A 8 18.09 -57.74 -12.66
CA THR A 8 16.68 -57.35 -12.61
C THR A 8 15.74 -58.44 -13.11
N VAL A 9 16.14 -59.18 -14.16
CA VAL A 9 15.34 -60.27 -14.73
C VAL A 9 15.37 -61.52 -13.84
N GLU A 10 16.50 -61.81 -13.20
CA GLU A 10 16.65 -62.96 -12.28
C GLU A 10 15.95 -62.74 -10.94
N ASN A 11 15.83 -61.50 -10.46
CA ASN A 11 15.25 -61.16 -9.15
C ASN A 11 13.87 -60.48 -9.28
N MET A 12 12.93 -61.13 -9.98
CA MET A 12 11.56 -60.61 -10.21
C MET A 12 10.82 -60.18 -8.91
N PRO A 13 10.87 -60.94 -7.79
CA PRO A 13 10.18 -60.51 -6.57
C PRO A 13 10.74 -59.22 -5.97
N ALA A 14 12.07 -59.02 -6.01
CA ALA A 14 12.71 -57.80 -5.50
C ALA A 14 12.32 -56.57 -6.33
N MET A 15 12.19 -56.73 -7.65
CA MET A 15 11.75 -55.66 -8.55
C MET A 15 10.28 -55.28 -8.35
N ASN A 16 9.39 -56.26 -8.10
CA ASN A 16 7.99 -55.97 -7.79
C ASN A 16 7.86 -55.18 -6.48
N THR A 17 8.64 -55.53 -5.45
CA THR A 17 8.67 -54.77 -4.19
C THR A 17 9.18 -53.35 -4.41
N LEU A 18 10.20 -53.16 -5.27
CA LEU A 18 10.71 -51.83 -5.61
C LEU A 18 9.66 -50.97 -6.33
N VAL A 19 8.94 -51.54 -7.30
CA VAL A 19 7.84 -50.86 -8.00
C VAL A 19 6.73 -50.50 -7.01
N ALA A 20 6.34 -51.41 -6.13
CA ALA A 20 5.34 -51.15 -5.09
C ALA A 20 5.79 -50.02 -4.14
N ALA A 21 7.06 -50.00 -3.72
CA ALA A 21 7.61 -48.94 -2.89
C ALA A 21 7.59 -47.58 -3.60
N ILE A 22 7.98 -47.53 -4.89
CA ILE A 22 7.93 -46.29 -5.69
C ILE A 22 6.49 -45.80 -5.87
N LEU A 23 5.54 -46.71 -6.14
CA LEU A 23 4.12 -46.34 -6.25
C LEU A 23 3.59 -45.79 -4.92
N LEU A 24 3.97 -46.40 -3.80
CA LEU A 24 3.51 -45.98 -2.47
C LEU A 24 4.09 -44.60 -2.10
N VAL A 25 5.37 -44.35 -2.39
CA VAL A 25 5.97 -43.01 -2.28
C VAL A 25 5.30 -42.02 -3.23
N GLY A 26 5.00 -42.42 -4.46
CA GLY A 26 4.31 -41.60 -5.45
C GLY A 26 2.91 -41.17 -4.98
N VAL A 27 2.14 -42.08 -4.38
CA VAL A 27 0.80 -41.80 -3.83
C VAL A 27 0.90 -40.85 -2.62
N MET A 28 1.86 -41.06 -1.71
CA MET A 28 2.08 -40.14 -0.59
C MET A 28 2.47 -38.74 -1.06
N SER A 29 3.39 -38.64 -2.02
CA SER A 29 3.82 -37.37 -2.61
C SER A 29 2.69 -36.67 -3.36
N PHE A 30 1.85 -37.42 -4.09
CA PHE A 30 0.69 -36.88 -4.78
C PHE A 30 -0.35 -36.32 -3.81
N ALA A 31 -0.55 -36.98 -2.67
CA ALA A 31 -1.47 -36.50 -1.62
C ALA A 31 -0.96 -35.22 -0.92
N GLY A 32 0.36 -35.03 -0.82
CA GLY A 32 0.98 -33.83 -0.22
C GLY A 32 1.29 -32.70 -1.20
N MET A 33 1.01 -32.88 -2.50
CA MET A 33 1.37 -31.90 -3.53
C MET A 33 0.39 -30.72 -3.52
N ARG A 34 0.94 -29.50 -3.45
CA ARG A 34 0.16 -28.26 -3.55
C ARG A 34 -0.35 -28.06 -4.97
N ARG A 35 -1.60 -27.61 -5.10
CA ARG A 35 -2.26 -27.34 -6.38
C ARG A 35 -2.17 -25.86 -6.71
N GLU A 36 -1.69 -25.53 -7.91
CA GLU A 36 -1.53 -24.17 -8.38
C GLU A 36 -2.11 -24.03 -9.80
N VAL A 37 -2.75 -22.89 -10.09
CA VAL A 37 -3.34 -22.60 -11.40
C VAL A 37 -2.29 -22.06 -12.37
N PHE A 38 -1.34 -21.27 -11.86
CA PHE A 38 -0.20 -20.72 -12.58
C PHE A 38 1.05 -20.90 -11.72
N PRO A 39 2.23 -21.15 -12.32
CA PRO A 39 3.49 -21.13 -11.58
C PRO A 39 3.73 -19.73 -11.00
N GLU A 40 4.15 -19.64 -9.74
CA GLU A 40 4.55 -18.39 -9.14
C GLU A 40 5.83 -17.88 -9.84
N PHE A 41 5.75 -16.68 -10.43
CA PHE A 41 6.91 -15.94 -10.92
C PHE A 41 6.89 -14.53 -10.31
N GLU A 42 8.04 -14.07 -9.83
CA GLU A 42 8.18 -12.72 -9.33
C GLU A 42 8.34 -11.77 -10.52
N LEU A 43 7.63 -10.65 -10.50
CA LEU A 43 7.93 -9.57 -11.43
C LEU A 43 9.25 -8.92 -11.01
N GLU A 44 10.18 -8.89 -11.95
CA GLU A 44 11.43 -8.17 -11.86
C GLU A 44 11.20 -6.66 -12.10
N ILE A 45 10.20 -6.06 -11.43
CA ILE A 45 9.81 -4.65 -11.63
C ILE A 45 9.80 -3.93 -10.29
N ILE A 46 10.48 -2.78 -10.24
CA ILE A 46 10.44 -1.84 -9.12
C ILE A 46 9.75 -0.56 -9.60
N LEU A 47 8.76 -0.10 -8.84
CA LEU A 47 8.06 1.14 -9.10
C LEU A 47 8.50 2.20 -8.08
N VAL A 48 8.89 3.36 -8.59
CA VAL A 48 9.09 4.57 -7.81
C VAL A 48 7.99 5.55 -8.20
N SER A 49 7.19 5.99 -7.23
CA SER A 49 6.17 7.02 -7.44
C SER A 49 6.44 8.21 -6.55
N VAL A 50 6.43 9.42 -7.11
CA VAL A 50 6.66 10.66 -6.38
C VAL A 50 5.49 11.60 -6.64
N PRO A 51 4.60 11.81 -5.65
CA PRO A 51 3.53 12.79 -5.76
C PRO A 51 4.10 14.20 -5.81
N TYR A 52 3.57 15.02 -6.71
CA TYR A 52 3.88 16.45 -6.81
C TYR A 52 2.60 17.24 -7.12
N PRO A 53 1.69 17.36 -6.13
CA PRO A 53 0.37 17.91 -6.35
C PRO A 53 0.40 19.33 -6.95
N GLY A 54 -0.41 19.56 -7.98
CA GLY A 54 -0.52 20.85 -8.65
C GLY A 54 0.59 21.19 -9.64
N ALA A 55 1.51 20.27 -9.92
CA ALA A 55 2.51 20.42 -10.97
C ALA A 55 2.00 19.92 -12.33
N THR A 56 2.38 20.63 -13.40
CA THR A 56 2.11 20.22 -14.77
C THR A 56 2.96 19.00 -15.17
N PRO A 57 2.56 18.20 -16.17
CA PRO A 57 3.36 17.06 -16.63
C PRO A 57 4.79 17.43 -17.01
N GLU A 58 5.01 18.61 -17.60
CA GLU A 58 6.34 19.11 -17.96
C GLU A 58 7.20 19.39 -16.72
N GLU A 59 6.63 20.03 -15.69
CA GLU A 59 7.33 20.27 -14.42
C GLU A 59 7.63 18.98 -13.66
N VAL A 60 6.75 17.98 -13.74
CA VAL A 60 6.98 16.65 -13.16
C VAL A 60 8.10 15.91 -13.90
N GLU A 61 8.14 16.02 -15.22
CA GLU A 61 9.21 15.42 -16.02
C GLU A 61 10.58 15.97 -15.63
N GLU A 62 10.76 17.29 -15.68
CA GLU A 62 12.04 17.96 -15.39
C GLU A 62 12.39 17.92 -13.89
N GLY A 63 11.38 18.11 -13.04
CA GLY A 63 11.55 18.23 -11.59
C GLY A 63 11.77 16.90 -10.88
N ILE A 64 11.20 15.81 -11.40
CA ILE A 64 11.15 14.51 -10.72
C ILE A 64 11.71 13.41 -11.62
N CYS A 65 11.05 13.12 -12.74
CA CYS A 65 11.37 11.94 -13.55
C CYS A 65 12.84 11.95 -14.00
N GLN A 66 13.29 13.05 -14.60
CA GLN A 66 14.69 13.18 -15.06
C GLN A 66 15.70 13.01 -13.90
N LYS A 67 15.39 13.56 -12.71
CA LYS A 67 16.28 13.46 -11.55
C LYS A 67 16.37 12.05 -11.00
N VAL A 68 15.22 11.35 -10.92
CA VAL A 68 15.16 9.95 -10.51
C VAL A 68 15.90 9.06 -11.51
N GLU A 69 15.73 9.32 -12.81
CA GLU A 69 16.45 8.61 -13.86
C GLU A 69 17.97 8.79 -13.77
N GLU A 70 18.44 10.03 -13.58
CA GLU A 70 19.86 10.34 -13.46
C GLU A 70 20.49 9.70 -12.22
N ALA A 71 19.82 9.79 -11.08
CA ALA A 71 20.29 9.18 -9.83
C ALA A 71 20.40 7.65 -9.95
N CYS A 72 19.39 7.01 -10.55
CA CYS A 72 19.33 5.56 -10.65
C CYS A 72 20.13 4.98 -11.83
N ARG A 73 20.69 5.81 -12.73
CA ARG A 73 21.47 5.36 -13.89
C ARG A 73 22.71 4.53 -13.52
N SER A 74 23.26 4.75 -12.32
CA SER A 74 24.44 4.04 -11.81
C SER A 74 24.12 2.67 -11.19
N VAL A 75 22.84 2.38 -10.94
CA VAL A 75 22.40 1.15 -10.31
C VAL A 75 22.54 -0.02 -11.28
N THR A 76 23.26 -1.07 -10.86
CA THR A 76 23.53 -2.24 -11.70
C THR A 76 22.36 -3.23 -11.63
N GLY A 77 21.96 -3.79 -12.78
CA GLY A 77 20.90 -4.80 -12.85
C GLY A 77 19.57 -4.30 -13.41
N ILE A 78 19.45 -3.01 -13.69
CA ILE A 78 18.33 -2.43 -14.43
C ILE A 78 18.50 -2.76 -15.92
N LYS A 79 17.50 -3.40 -16.52
CA LYS A 79 17.44 -3.69 -17.96
C LYS A 79 16.82 -2.54 -18.71
N LYS A 80 15.73 -1.98 -18.19
CA LYS A 80 14.99 -0.88 -18.80
C LYS A 80 14.39 0.02 -17.73
N LEU A 81 14.46 1.32 -17.98
CA LEU A 81 13.81 2.34 -17.18
C LEU A 81 12.77 3.03 -18.06
N THR A 82 11.56 3.20 -17.54
CA THR A 82 10.49 3.95 -18.20
C THR A 82 9.88 4.90 -17.19
N SER A 83 10.00 6.20 -17.44
CA SER A 83 9.31 7.22 -16.67
C SER A 83 8.00 7.63 -17.34
N VAL A 84 7.02 7.99 -16.53
CA VAL A 84 5.74 8.53 -16.97
C VAL A 84 5.43 9.71 -16.07
N ALA A 85 5.45 10.91 -16.65
CA ALA A 85 5.01 12.12 -15.98
C ALA A 85 3.51 12.32 -16.20
N GLN A 86 2.75 12.43 -15.12
CA GLN A 86 1.35 12.80 -15.13
C GLN A 86 1.16 14.07 -14.31
N GLU A 87 0.06 14.77 -14.53
CA GLU A 87 -0.30 15.90 -13.69
C GLU A 87 -0.38 15.45 -12.23
N GLY A 88 0.34 16.13 -11.35
CA GLY A 88 0.35 15.83 -9.92
C GLY A 88 1.20 14.63 -9.49
N ILE A 89 1.77 13.81 -10.38
CA ILE A 89 2.53 12.60 -9.99
C ILE A 89 3.51 12.11 -11.07
N GLY A 90 4.71 11.73 -10.64
CA GLY A 90 5.71 11.08 -11.49
C GLY A 90 5.86 9.59 -11.17
N PHE A 91 5.85 8.73 -12.19
CA PHE A 91 6.13 7.30 -12.07
C PHE A 91 7.45 6.95 -12.76
N CYS A 92 8.31 6.18 -12.10
CA CYS A 92 9.53 5.60 -12.67
C CYS A 92 9.50 4.08 -12.50
N ILE A 93 9.43 3.37 -13.62
CA ILE A 93 9.30 1.91 -13.69
C ILE A 93 10.66 1.33 -14.07
N PHE A 94 11.24 0.57 -13.16
CA PHE A 94 12.52 -0.11 -13.32
C PHE A 94 12.28 -1.60 -13.60
N GLU A 95 12.47 -2.02 -14.84
CA GLU A 95 12.52 -3.44 -15.21
C GLU A 95 13.95 -3.95 -14.96
N LEU A 96 14.09 -4.94 -14.09
CA LEU A 96 15.35 -5.61 -13.85
C LEU A 96 15.61 -6.66 -14.93
N GLY A 97 16.89 -6.93 -15.19
CA GLY A 97 17.30 -8.00 -16.09
C GLY A 97 17.84 -9.20 -15.33
N SER A 98 18.12 -10.28 -16.06
CA SER A 98 18.69 -11.53 -15.53
C SER A 98 20.04 -11.37 -14.83
N ALA A 99 20.67 -10.19 -14.90
CA ALA A 99 21.89 -9.84 -14.17
C ALA A 99 21.61 -9.48 -12.69
N ALA A 100 20.38 -9.09 -12.35
CA ALA A 100 19.97 -8.81 -10.98
C ALA A 100 19.76 -10.13 -10.22
N LYS A 101 20.81 -10.63 -9.56
CA LYS A 101 20.74 -11.86 -8.76
C LYS A 101 19.80 -11.76 -7.55
N ASN A 102 19.46 -10.54 -7.13
CA ASN A 102 18.60 -10.27 -5.98
C ASN A 102 17.84 -8.95 -6.17
N VAL A 103 16.52 -9.03 -6.37
CA VAL A 103 15.63 -7.87 -6.54
C VAL A 103 15.63 -6.95 -5.32
N GLN A 104 15.64 -7.53 -4.11
CA GLN A 104 15.64 -6.78 -2.85
C GLN A 104 16.91 -5.91 -2.68
N LYS A 105 18.05 -6.40 -3.19
CA LYS A 105 19.29 -5.63 -3.19
C LYS A 105 19.16 -4.42 -4.11
N VAL A 106 18.66 -4.61 -5.33
CA VAL A 106 18.47 -3.51 -6.28
C VAL A 106 17.42 -2.52 -5.78
N LEU A 107 16.35 -2.99 -5.14
CA LEU A 107 15.35 -2.13 -4.49
C LEU A 107 15.97 -1.24 -3.42
N SER A 108 16.82 -1.81 -2.57
CA SER A 108 17.51 -1.05 -1.51
C SER A 108 18.48 -0.02 -2.10
N GLU A 109 19.16 -0.37 -3.19
CA GLU A 109 20.04 0.55 -3.92
C GLU A 109 19.24 1.70 -4.56
N ILE A 110 18.16 1.40 -5.30
CA ILE A 110 17.27 2.42 -5.89
C ILE A 110 16.71 3.33 -4.80
N ARG A 111 16.20 2.77 -3.71
CA ARG A 111 15.69 3.56 -2.57
C ARG A 111 16.76 4.51 -2.05
N SER A 112 17.98 4.02 -1.84
CA SER A 112 19.09 4.83 -1.34
C SER A 112 19.51 5.93 -2.30
N GLU A 113 19.48 5.69 -3.62
CA GLU A 113 19.80 6.70 -4.63
C GLU A 113 18.70 7.75 -4.75
N VAL A 114 17.43 7.34 -4.70
CA VAL A 114 16.27 8.24 -4.72
C VAL A 114 16.24 9.14 -3.48
N GLU A 115 16.47 8.58 -2.29
CA GLU A 115 16.55 9.36 -1.04
C GLU A 115 17.74 10.33 -1.01
N ARG A 116 18.79 10.07 -1.80
CA ARG A 116 19.96 10.95 -1.88
C ARG A 116 19.75 12.16 -2.78
N ILE A 117 18.68 12.21 -3.59
CA ILE A 117 18.42 13.30 -4.52
C ILE A 117 18.21 14.60 -3.72
N PRO A 118 19.16 15.57 -3.76
CA PRO A 118 19.08 16.75 -2.91
C PRO A 118 18.15 17.84 -3.46
N SER A 119 17.65 17.66 -4.69
CA SER A 119 17.02 18.73 -5.48
C SER A 119 15.58 18.42 -5.90
N LEU A 120 14.89 17.49 -5.24
CA LEU A 120 13.45 17.36 -5.47
C LEU A 120 12.73 18.68 -5.13
N PRO A 121 11.68 19.07 -5.89
CA PRO A 121 10.92 20.28 -5.59
C PRO A 121 10.42 20.28 -4.14
N GLU A 122 10.45 21.44 -3.46
CA GLU A 122 10.00 21.54 -2.04
C GLU A 122 8.54 21.13 -1.81
N LEU A 123 7.73 21.17 -2.87
CA LEU A 123 6.32 20.83 -2.86
C LEU A 123 6.05 19.38 -3.27
N ALA A 124 7.08 18.62 -3.69
CA ALA A 124 6.95 17.18 -3.90
C ALA A 124 6.85 16.46 -2.55
N GLU A 125 6.05 15.40 -2.52
CA GLU A 125 5.94 14.50 -1.38
C GLU A 125 7.08 13.46 -1.39
N ASP A 126 7.16 12.70 -0.30
CA ASP A 126 8.17 11.66 -0.15
C ASP A 126 8.01 10.56 -1.23
N PRO A 127 9.11 10.17 -1.90
CA PRO A 127 9.08 9.14 -2.92
C PRO A 127 8.75 7.77 -2.31
N LYS A 128 7.78 7.07 -2.91
CA LYS A 128 7.45 5.68 -2.54
C LYS A 128 8.18 4.73 -3.48
N VAL A 129 9.02 3.86 -2.92
CA VAL A 129 9.81 2.86 -3.65
C VAL A 129 9.39 1.46 -3.25
N GLU A 130 8.76 0.74 -4.17
CA GLU A 130 8.14 -0.56 -3.94
C GLU A 130 8.45 -1.56 -5.07
N GLN A 131 8.59 -2.84 -4.72
CA GLN A 131 8.63 -3.90 -5.72
C GLN A 131 7.20 -4.24 -6.14
N ILE A 132 6.95 -4.24 -7.43
CA ILE A 132 5.68 -4.73 -7.96
C ILE A 132 5.66 -6.25 -7.78
N THR A 133 4.75 -6.72 -6.95
CA THR A 133 4.51 -8.15 -6.74
C THR A 133 3.16 -8.52 -7.35
N LEU A 134 3.14 -9.54 -8.20
CA LEU A 134 1.89 -10.13 -8.69
C LEU A 134 1.26 -10.91 -7.53
N ARG A 135 0.34 -10.27 -6.82
CA ARG A 135 -0.53 -10.95 -5.86
C ARG A 135 -1.74 -11.47 -6.62
N ASN A 136 -1.82 -12.78 -6.79
CA ASN A 136 -2.99 -13.41 -7.38
C ASN A 136 -4.08 -13.49 -6.29
N PRO A 137 -5.24 -12.83 -6.49
CA PRO A 137 -6.34 -12.94 -5.54
C PRO A 137 -6.86 -14.37 -5.53
N ALA A 138 -6.92 -14.99 -4.35
CA ALA A 138 -7.49 -16.32 -4.20
C ALA A 138 -9.01 -16.28 -4.33
N ILE A 139 -9.64 -15.28 -3.72
CA ILE A 139 -11.07 -15.04 -3.75
C ILE A 139 -11.35 -13.56 -3.50
N LYS A 140 -12.42 -13.04 -4.13
CA LYS A 140 -12.92 -11.68 -3.90
C LYS A 140 -14.30 -11.77 -3.26
N VAL A 141 -14.50 -11.08 -2.15
CA VAL A 141 -15.77 -11.00 -1.43
C VAL A 141 -16.37 -9.61 -1.66
N GLY A 142 -17.56 -9.58 -2.25
CA GLY A 142 -18.29 -8.33 -2.47
C GLY A 142 -19.19 -7.98 -1.29
N VAL A 143 -18.97 -6.82 -0.68
CA VAL A 143 -19.84 -6.23 0.35
C VAL A 143 -20.80 -5.28 -0.35
N LEU A 144 -22.09 -5.61 -0.32
CA LEU A 144 -23.12 -4.88 -1.06
C LEU A 144 -23.92 -3.98 -0.13
N ALA A 145 -24.09 -2.71 -0.49
CA ALA A 145 -25.01 -1.83 0.22
C ALA A 145 -26.46 -2.37 0.13
N PRO A 146 -27.24 -2.40 1.22
CA PRO A 146 -28.60 -2.92 1.23
C PRO A 146 -29.52 -2.15 0.28
N ARG A 147 -30.57 -2.81 -0.24
CA ARG A 147 -31.57 -2.19 -1.13
C ARG A 147 -32.59 -1.38 -0.31
N ILE A 148 -32.15 -0.26 0.26
CA ILE A 148 -33.00 0.64 1.04
C ILE A 148 -33.09 1.98 0.30
N ALA A 149 -34.28 2.60 0.30
CA ALA A 149 -34.46 3.94 -0.24
C ALA A 149 -33.66 4.95 0.60
N GLY A 150 -32.67 5.61 0.01
CA GLY A 150 -31.71 6.48 0.70
C GLY A 150 -30.27 5.94 0.70
N GLY A 151 -30.05 4.67 0.35
CA GLY A 151 -28.72 4.06 0.33
C GLY A 151 -28.12 3.88 1.73
N VAL A 152 -26.84 3.57 1.77
CA VAL A 152 -25.98 3.58 2.97
C VAL A 152 -24.84 4.53 2.66
N SER A 153 -24.38 5.29 3.65
CA SER A 153 -23.24 6.20 3.42
C SER A 153 -21.99 5.39 3.03
N GLU A 154 -21.11 5.98 2.23
CA GLU A 154 -19.86 5.31 1.86
C GLU A 154 -19.01 4.97 3.08
N ALA A 155 -19.04 5.82 4.11
CA ALA A 155 -18.40 5.59 5.40
C ALA A 155 -18.93 4.33 6.10
N GLU A 156 -20.25 4.22 6.28
CA GLU A 156 -20.84 3.03 6.90
C GLU A 156 -20.56 1.75 6.10
N LEU A 157 -20.59 1.82 4.76
CA LEU A 157 -20.25 0.69 3.91
C LEU A 157 -18.77 0.30 4.05
N ARG A 158 -17.88 1.29 4.17
CA ARG A 158 -16.46 1.09 4.43
C ARG A 158 -16.23 0.44 5.78
N ASP A 159 -16.83 0.96 6.85
CA ASP A 159 -16.68 0.42 8.20
C ASP A 159 -17.06 -1.06 8.25
N VAL A 160 -18.18 -1.44 7.61
CA VAL A 160 -18.59 -2.84 7.50
C VAL A 160 -17.59 -3.66 6.68
N ALA A 161 -17.08 -3.12 5.57
CA ALA A 161 -16.10 -3.82 4.74
C ALA A 161 -14.74 -3.97 5.44
N GLU A 162 -14.33 -3.00 6.25
CA GLU A 162 -13.14 -3.01 7.10
C GLU A 162 -13.25 -4.09 8.18
N VAL A 163 -14.39 -4.17 8.88
CA VAL A 163 -14.67 -5.24 9.86
C VAL A 163 -14.61 -6.60 9.18
N ILE A 164 -15.25 -6.76 8.01
CA ILE A 164 -15.20 -8.02 7.24
C ILE A 164 -13.76 -8.35 6.82
N ARG A 165 -12.97 -7.36 6.39
CA ARG A 165 -11.56 -7.56 6.06
C ARG A 165 -10.78 -8.06 7.27
N ASP A 166 -10.96 -7.44 8.43
CA ASP A 166 -10.23 -7.78 9.65
C ASP A 166 -10.62 -9.17 10.17
N ASP A 167 -11.91 -9.52 10.11
CA ASP A 167 -12.39 -10.86 10.44
C ASP A 167 -11.84 -11.94 9.49
N LEU A 168 -11.72 -11.62 8.19
CA LEU A 168 -11.09 -12.51 7.21
C LEU A 168 -9.59 -12.66 7.46
N LEU A 169 -8.89 -11.58 7.82
CA LEU A 169 -7.47 -11.60 8.21
C LEU A 169 -7.22 -12.41 9.49
N ALA A 170 -8.21 -12.50 10.39
CA ALA A 170 -8.11 -13.31 11.60
C ALA A 170 -8.17 -14.82 11.31
N LEU A 171 -8.55 -15.25 10.11
CA LEU A 171 -8.57 -16.66 9.73
C LEU A 171 -7.13 -17.19 9.54
N PRO A 172 -6.76 -18.33 10.15
CA PRO A 172 -5.39 -18.89 10.02
C PRO A 172 -4.95 -19.20 8.58
N ALA A 173 -5.91 -19.31 7.65
CA ALA A 173 -5.66 -19.61 6.24
C ALA A 173 -5.53 -18.35 5.36
N VAL A 174 -5.61 -17.15 5.93
CA VAL A 174 -5.60 -15.88 5.21
C VAL A 174 -4.42 -15.02 5.69
N SER A 175 -3.44 -14.78 4.83
CA SER A 175 -2.29 -13.91 5.15
C SER A 175 -2.44 -12.47 4.70
N ALA A 176 -3.26 -12.20 3.67
CA ALA A 176 -3.44 -10.85 3.13
C ALA A 176 -4.88 -10.64 2.67
N ALA A 177 -5.47 -9.52 3.09
CA ALA A 177 -6.77 -9.06 2.64
C ALA A 177 -6.70 -7.55 2.40
N ASN A 178 -7.14 -7.14 1.21
CA ASN A 178 -7.05 -5.76 0.75
C ASN A 178 -8.45 -5.26 0.37
N LEU A 179 -8.80 -4.06 0.84
CA LEU A 179 -10.05 -3.41 0.45
C LEU A 179 -9.85 -2.74 -0.92
N GLN A 180 -10.65 -3.14 -1.90
CA GLN A 180 -10.70 -2.57 -3.24
C GLN A 180 -11.96 -1.72 -3.37
N GLY A 181 -11.78 -0.54 -3.92
CA GLY A 181 -12.88 0.35 -4.26
C GLY A 181 -13.42 1.21 -3.12
N ALA A 182 -12.68 1.33 -2.03
CA ALA A 182 -12.83 2.42 -1.07
C ALA A 182 -11.93 3.58 -1.49
N ARG A 183 -12.45 4.80 -1.42
CA ARG A 183 -11.65 6.03 -1.53
C ARG A 183 -10.86 6.22 -0.25
N ASP A 184 -9.64 6.74 -0.33
CA ASP A 184 -8.82 6.99 0.86
C ASP A 184 -9.43 8.08 1.73
N TYR A 185 -9.19 8.05 3.05
CA TYR A 185 -9.60 9.14 3.93
C TYR A 185 -8.71 10.35 3.69
N GLU A 186 -9.31 11.53 3.59
CA GLU A 186 -8.65 12.80 3.34
C GLU A 186 -9.26 13.88 4.22
N ILE A 187 -8.41 14.75 4.77
CA ILE A 187 -8.86 15.91 5.54
C ILE A 187 -8.62 17.16 4.72
N ASP A 188 -9.70 17.75 4.24
CA ASP A 188 -9.68 18.96 3.42
C ASP A 188 -9.78 20.22 4.29
N ILE A 189 -8.87 21.16 4.04
CA ILE A 189 -8.89 22.49 4.67
C ILE A 189 -9.31 23.52 3.63
N GLU A 190 -10.59 23.88 3.64
CA GLU A 190 -11.20 24.82 2.69
C GLU A 190 -11.19 26.26 3.27
N ILE A 191 -10.34 27.14 2.72
CA ILE A 191 -10.31 28.55 3.11
C ILE A 191 -10.70 29.43 1.91
N SER A 192 -11.73 30.26 2.08
CA SER A 192 -12.17 31.16 1.01
C SER A 192 -11.11 32.19 0.63
N GLU A 193 -11.01 32.52 -0.67
CA GLU A 193 -10.09 33.55 -1.17
C GLU A 193 -10.29 34.90 -0.46
N ARG A 194 -11.54 35.26 -0.17
CA ARG A 194 -11.88 36.48 0.57
C ARG A 194 -11.25 36.50 1.96
N THR A 195 -11.30 35.37 2.68
CA THR A 195 -10.66 35.24 4.00
C THR A 195 -9.14 35.33 3.88
N LEU A 196 -8.54 34.60 2.94
CA LEU A 196 -7.10 34.64 2.69
C LEU A 196 -6.61 36.09 2.44
N ARG A 197 -7.28 36.83 1.56
CA ARG A 197 -6.95 38.23 1.26
C ARG A 197 -7.13 39.14 2.47
N LYS A 198 -8.20 38.96 3.25
CA LYS A 198 -8.49 39.79 4.45
C LYS A 198 -7.36 39.69 5.48
N TYR A 199 -6.79 38.51 5.67
CA TYR A 199 -5.73 38.26 6.65
C TYR A 199 -4.31 38.21 6.03
N GLY A 200 -4.16 38.56 4.75
CA GLY A 200 -2.87 38.57 4.06
C GLY A 200 -2.20 37.19 4.02
N LEU A 201 -2.99 36.12 3.92
CA LEU A 201 -2.54 34.74 3.86
C LEU A 201 -2.53 34.23 2.41
N SER A 202 -1.62 33.31 2.13
CA SER A 202 -1.65 32.46 0.93
C SER A 202 -1.88 31.01 1.34
N LEU A 203 -2.41 30.18 0.45
CA LEU A 203 -2.59 28.74 0.72
C LEU A 203 -1.26 28.07 1.10
N ARG A 204 -0.15 28.44 0.43
CA ARG A 204 1.19 27.95 0.79
C ARG A 204 1.58 28.33 2.23
N LYS A 205 1.26 29.54 2.67
CA LYS A 205 1.53 29.97 4.05
C LYS A 205 0.69 29.17 5.05
N VAL A 206 -0.59 28.94 4.74
CA VAL A 206 -1.47 28.11 5.57
C VAL A 206 -0.93 26.68 5.68
N ALA A 207 -0.61 26.04 4.56
CA ALA A 207 -0.06 24.69 4.54
C ALA A 207 1.25 24.56 5.35
N ASN A 208 2.10 25.59 5.31
CA ASN A 208 3.33 25.62 6.10
C ASN A 208 3.06 25.74 7.60
N ILE A 209 2.10 26.58 8.01
CA ILE A 209 1.72 26.73 9.42
C ILE A 209 1.10 25.42 9.94
N VAL A 210 0.17 24.83 9.19
CA VAL A 210 -0.45 23.55 9.56
C VAL A 210 0.62 22.45 9.71
N ARG A 211 1.60 22.36 8.80
CA ARG A 211 2.73 21.41 8.94
C ARG A 211 3.60 21.66 10.17
N GLN A 212 3.77 22.92 10.58
CA GLN A 212 4.56 23.30 11.75
C GLN A 212 3.81 23.09 13.07
N GLU A 213 2.49 23.20 13.07
CA GLU A 213 1.68 23.01 14.27
C GLU A 213 1.32 21.53 14.47
N ASN A 214 1.06 20.80 13.38
CA ASN A 214 0.63 19.40 13.40
C ASN A 214 1.81 18.41 13.41
N LEU A 215 2.69 18.52 14.41
CA LEU A 215 3.88 17.66 14.52
C LEU A 215 4.06 17.04 15.91
N GLU A 216 4.67 15.85 15.91
CA GLU A 216 5.09 15.15 17.12
C GLU A 216 6.62 15.15 17.17
N LEU A 217 7.20 15.79 18.19
CA LEU A 217 8.66 15.93 18.32
C LEU A 217 9.19 15.14 19.51
N PRO A 218 10.25 14.33 19.31
CA PRO A 218 11.01 13.81 20.42
C PRO A 218 11.76 14.96 21.10
N GLY A 219 11.42 15.27 22.35
CA GLY A 219 12.07 16.31 23.15
C GLY A 219 13.35 15.85 23.84
N GLY A 220 13.74 14.58 23.67
CA GLY A 220 14.94 14.00 24.26
C GLY A 220 14.74 13.48 25.69
N ARG A 221 15.84 13.23 26.40
CA ARG A 221 15.83 12.73 27.79
C ARG A 221 16.51 13.74 28.70
N ILE A 222 15.85 14.08 29.80
CA ILE A 222 16.42 14.88 30.87
C ILE A 222 16.92 13.91 31.95
N ARG A 223 18.22 13.94 32.25
CA ARG A 223 18.80 13.23 33.40
C ARG A 223 18.77 14.13 34.62
N GLY A 224 18.04 13.71 35.65
CA GLY A 224 18.15 14.25 36.99
C GLY A 224 18.81 13.25 37.94
N GLU A 225 19.09 13.67 39.17
CA GLU A 225 19.66 12.79 40.21
C GLU A 225 18.75 11.60 40.54
N SER A 226 17.44 11.75 40.34
CA SER A 226 16.42 10.73 40.66
C SER A 226 16.01 9.86 39.47
N GLY A 227 16.56 10.08 38.27
CA GLY A 227 16.27 9.25 37.08
C GLY A 227 16.29 9.99 35.74
N GLU A 228 15.94 9.26 34.68
CA GLU A 228 15.75 9.78 33.33
C GLU A 228 14.26 10.05 33.06
N ILE A 229 13.93 11.28 32.66
CA ILE A 229 12.58 11.66 32.20
C ILE A 229 12.62 11.86 30.69
N LEU A 230 11.76 11.15 29.95
CA LEU A 230 11.59 11.34 28.51
C LEU A 230 10.66 12.53 28.26
N LEU A 231 11.16 13.52 27.52
CA LEU A 231 10.36 14.66 27.05
C LEU A 231 9.89 14.38 25.62
N ARG A 232 8.61 14.61 25.35
CA ARG A 232 8.02 14.49 24.00
C ARG A 232 6.97 15.58 23.82
N GLY A 233 7.06 16.32 22.71
CA GLY A 233 6.01 17.22 22.25
C GLY A 233 4.95 16.42 21.49
N LYS A 234 3.74 16.34 22.03
CA LYS A 234 2.60 15.65 21.42
C LYS A 234 1.60 16.68 20.91
N ASN A 235 1.83 17.19 19.69
CA ASN A 235 0.90 18.14 19.06
C ASN A 235 0.29 17.65 17.74
N LYS A 236 0.54 16.39 17.36
CA LYS A 236 -0.09 15.79 16.19
C LYS A 236 -1.59 15.54 16.42
N ARG A 237 -2.41 15.96 15.46
CA ARG A 237 -3.87 15.81 15.37
C ARG A 237 -4.22 14.87 14.22
N TYR A 238 -5.23 14.05 14.43
CA TYR A 238 -5.61 12.98 13.51
C TYR A 238 -7.01 13.12 12.94
N ALA A 239 -7.87 13.90 13.59
CA ALA A 239 -9.26 14.12 13.16
C ALA A 239 -9.45 15.56 12.66
N GLY A 240 -10.42 15.75 11.77
CA GLY A 240 -10.69 17.06 11.17
C GLY A 240 -11.06 18.15 12.19
N ASP A 241 -11.82 17.79 13.23
CA ASP A 241 -12.19 18.70 14.33
C ASP A 241 -10.96 19.15 15.14
N GLU A 242 -10.05 18.22 15.42
CA GLU A 242 -8.78 18.54 16.07
C GLU A 242 -7.88 19.44 15.22
N ILE A 243 -7.87 19.24 13.89
CA ILE A 243 -7.12 20.09 12.95
C ILE A 243 -7.74 21.49 12.88
N ALA A 244 -9.06 21.62 13.02
CA ALA A 244 -9.75 22.90 13.04
C ALA A 244 -9.29 23.79 14.21
N GLU A 245 -8.85 23.21 15.33
CA GLU A 245 -8.34 23.94 16.50
C GLU A 245 -6.92 24.49 16.32
N LEU A 246 -6.20 24.12 15.24
CA LEU A 246 -4.82 24.54 15.05
C LEU A 246 -4.74 26.07 14.85
N PRO A 247 -3.79 26.75 15.52
CA PRO A 247 -3.64 28.19 15.40
C PRO A 247 -3.08 28.56 14.01
N LEU A 248 -3.69 29.56 13.36
CA LEU A 248 -3.27 30.00 12.03
C LEU A 248 -2.77 31.44 12.01
N VAL A 249 -3.44 32.35 12.74
CA VAL A 249 -3.07 33.78 12.77
C VAL A 249 -3.20 34.32 14.18
N THR A 250 -2.15 34.97 14.66
CA THR A 250 -2.22 35.80 15.87
C THR A 250 -2.37 37.26 15.46
N LEU A 251 -3.46 37.89 15.89
CA LEU A 251 -3.74 39.30 15.65
C LEU A 251 -2.94 40.21 16.61
N PRO A 252 -2.77 41.51 16.28
CA PRO A 252 -2.01 42.45 17.12
C PRO A 252 -2.58 42.67 18.52
N ASP A 253 -3.86 42.37 18.72
CA ASP A 253 -4.57 42.43 20.01
C ASP A 253 -4.39 41.16 20.86
N GLY A 254 -3.65 40.17 20.35
CA GLY A 254 -3.40 38.89 21.01
C GLY A 254 -4.45 37.81 20.73
N LEU A 255 -5.49 38.09 19.94
CA LEU A 255 -6.46 37.08 19.54
C LEU A 255 -5.82 36.08 18.56
N VAL A 256 -5.94 34.79 18.86
CA VAL A 256 -5.49 33.71 17.98
C VAL A 256 -6.69 33.18 17.21
N LEU A 257 -6.61 33.23 15.88
CA LEU A 257 -7.57 32.64 14.97
C LEU A 257 -7.08 31.27 14.54
N THR A 258 -7.96 30.28 14.65
CA THR A 258 -7.70 28.89 14.30
C THR A 258 -8.02 28.60 12.84
N VAL A 259 -7.68 27.40 12.37
CA VAL A 259 -8.06 26.92 11.03
C VAL A 259 -9.58 26.93 10.87
N GLY A 260 -10.34 26.47 11.87
CA GLY A 260 -11.79 26.45 11.88
C GLY A 260 -12.45 27.84 11.94
N ASP A 261 -11.77 28.84 12.51
CA ASP A 261 -12.27 30.22 12.50
C ASP A 261 -12.17 30.87 11.10
N LEU A 262 -11.23 30.42 10.28
CA LEU A 262 -10.89 31.02 9.00
C LEU A 262 -11.39 30.21 7.79
N GLY A 263 -11.67 28.92 7.98
CA GLY A 263 -12.10 28.01 6.94
C GLY A 263 -12.98 26.88 7.47
N THR A 264 -13.29 25.94 6.58
CA THR A 264 -14.01 24.71 6.93
C THR A 264 -13.04 23.55 6.83
N VAL A 265 -12.96 22.72 7.87
CA VAL A 265 -12.21 21.47 7.82
C VAL A 265 -13.21 20.34 7.58
N ARG A 266 -13.02 19.57 6.52
CA ARG A 266 -13.85 18.41 6.19
C ARG A 266 -13.04 17.15 6.37
N ASP A 267 -13.58 16.23 7.14
CA ASP A 267 -13.06 14.88 7.29
C ASP A 267 -13.89 14.00 6.34
N ASP A 268 -13.38 13.73 5.14
CA ASP A 268 -14.12 13.07 4.06
C ASP A 268 -13.20 12.07 3.34
N PHE A 269 -13.59 11.64 2.15
CA PHE A 269 -12.80 10.81 1.27
C PHE A 269 -12.13 11.64 0.18
N ALA A 270 -10.97 11.19 -0.27
CA ALA A 270 -10.26 11.77 -1.40
C ALA A 270 -11.21 12.03 -2.58
N ASP A 271 -11.11 13.21 -3.18
CA ASP A 271 -11.93 13.63 -4.32
C ASP A 271 -11.44 12.98 -5.63
N VAL A 272 -11.67 11.68 -5.73
CA VAL A 272 -11.38 10.89 -6.93
C VAL A 272 -12.67 10.50 -7.63
N ALA A 273 -12.70 10.65 -8.95
CA ALA A 273 -13.79 10.19 -9.81
C ALA A 273 -13.81 8.65 -9.94
N ALA A 274 -13.95 7.95 -8.82
CA ALA A 274 -14.03 6.50 -8.75
C ALA A 274 -15.40 6.09 -8.24
N THR A 275 -16.15 5.32 -9.04
CA THR A 275 -17.42 4.75 -8.62
C THR A 275 -17.32 3.23 -8.64
N ASN A 276 -17.50 2.60 -7.48
CA ASN A 276 -17.46 1.14 -7.35
C ASN A 276 -18.87 0.57 -7.24
N GLN A 277 -19.19 -0.31 -8.19
CA GLN A 277 -20.47 -1.00 -8.24
C GLN A 277 -20.29 -2.48 -8.51
N ILE A 278 -21.10 -3.28 -7.84
CA ILE A 278 -21.20 -4.73 -8.03
C ILE A 278 -22.63 -5.01 -8.47
N ASN A 279 -22.80 -5.47 -9.71
CA ASN A 279 -24.12 -5.74 -10.31
C ASN A 279 -25.07 -4.53 -10.25
N GLY A 280 -24.57 -3.31 -10.51
CA GLY A 280 -25.34 -2.07 -10.51
C GLY A 280 -25.74 -1.55 -9.12
N ARG A 281 -25.17 -2.12 -8.04
CA ARG A 281 -25.33 -1.64 -6.66
C ARG A 281 -23.99 -1.14 -6.15
N GLN A 282 -23.99 -0.06 -5.37
CA GLN A 282 -22.80 0.38 -4.66
C GLN A 282 -22.30 -0.73 -3.75
N GLY A 283 -21.00 -1.00 -3.81
CA GLY A 283 -20.39 -2.10 -3.09
C GLY A 283 -18.88 -1.96 -3.08
N MET A 284 -18.26 -2.51 -2.04
CA MET A 284 -16.82 -2.61 -1.91
C MET A 284 -16.39 -4.06 -2.05
N VAL A 285 -15.15 -4.28 -2.47
CA VAL A 285 -14.62 -5.62 -2.68
C VAL A 285 -13.48 -5.85 -1.71
N VAL A 286 -13.59 -6.87 -0.86
CA VAL A 286 -12.45 -7.37 -0.10
C VAL A 286 -11.76 -8.44 -0.94
N SER A 287 -10.54 -8.14 -1.39
CA SER A 287 -9.68 -9.08 -2.13
C SER A 287 -8.83 -9.85 -1.14
N ILE A 288 -8.97 -11.17 -1.11
CA ILE A 288 -8.11 -12.04 -0.31
C ILE A 288 -6.99 -12.49 -1.23
N ASP A 289 -5.79 -12.03 -0.92
CA ASP A 289 -4.62 -12.25 -1.74
C ASP A 289 -3.79 -13.39 -1.16
N ARG A 290 -3.41 -14.32 -2.03
CA ARG A 290 -2.58 -15.46 -1.63
C ARG A 290 -1.14 -15.02 -1.45
N SER A 291 -0.52 -15.42 -0.33
CA SER A 291 0.92 -15.35 -0.13
C SER A 291 1.62 -16.62 -0.63
N SER A 292 2.93 -16.52 -0.90
CA SER A 292 3.69 -17.63 -1.48
C SER A 292 3.65 -18.85 -0.56
N GLY A 293 3.31 -20.01 -1.14
CA GLY A 293 3.24 -21.27 -0.42
C GLY A 293 1.99 -21.53 0.42
N GLU A 294 0.91 -20.77 0.25
CA GLU A 294 -0.39 -21.08 0.87
C GLU A 294 -1.27 -21.99 -0.02
N ASP A 295 -2.17 -22.77 0.60
CA ASP A 295 -3.12 -23.59 -0.15
C ASP A 295 -4.35 -22.76 -0.55
N LEU A 296 -4.50 -22.54 -1.87
CA LEU A 296 -5.60 -21.77 -2.43
C LEU A 296 -6.96 -22.41 -2.13
N LEU A 297 -7.08 -23.74 -2.18
CA LEU A 297 -8.36 -24.41 -1.94
C LEU A 297 -8.79 -24.24 -0.47
N ALA A 298 -7.86 -24.49 0.46
CA ALA A 298 -8.12 -24.32 1.90
C ALA A 298 -8.53 -22.88 2.24
N MET A 299 -7.86 -21.88 1.65
CA MET A 299 -8.21 -20.48 1.80
C MET A 299 -9.63 -20.19 1.27
N THR A 300 -9.96 -20.64 0.05
CA THR A 300 -11.30 -20.42 -0.50
C THR A 300 -12.41 -21.10 0.29
N GLU A 301 -12.16 -22.28 0.86
CA GLU A 301 -13.13 -22.98 1.72
C GLU A 301 -13.35 -22.24 3.04
N ALA A 302 -12.28 -21.76 3.68
CA ALA A 302 -12.36 -20.97 4.91
C ALA A 302 -13.15 -19.67 4.69
N VAL A 303 -12.85 -18.94 3.61
CA VAL A 303 -13.57 -17.70 3.26
C VAL A 303 -15.03 -17.97 2.97
N LYS A 304 -15.36 -19.02 2.20
CA LYS A 304 -16.77 -19.40 1.94
C LYS A 304 -17.51 -19.76 3.21
N ALA A 305 -16.87 -20.48 4.13
CA ALA A 305 -17.45 -20.86 5.41
C ALA A 305 -17.65 -19.66 6.36
N TYR A 306 -16.83 -18.62 6.24
CA TYR A 306 -17.03 -17.35 6.92
C TYR A 306 -18.21 -16.59 6.34
N VAL A 307 -18.23 -16.40 5.01
CA VAL A 307 -19.30 -15.69 4.30
C VAL A 307 -20.67 -16.34 4.54
N SER A 308 -20.76 -17.67 4.62
CA SER A 308 -22.02 -18.37 4.90
C SER A 308 -22.54 -18.21 6.33
N LYS A 309 -21.70 -17.78 7.29
CA LYS A 309 -22.12 -17.47 8.66
C LYS A 309 -22.58 -16.02 8.83
N VAL A 310 -22.02 -15.13 8.02
CA VAL A 310 -22.26 -13.67 8.07
C VAL A 310 -23.40 -13.26 7.13
N SER A 311 -23.60 -13.98 6.02
CA SER A 311 -24.74 -13.83 5.11
C SER A 311 -26.03 -14.44 5.68
#